data_AF-A0A7W1R3P4-F1
#
_entry.id   AF-A0A7W1R3P4-F1
#
_cell.length_a   1.000
_cell.length_b   1.000
_cell.length_c   1.000
_cell.angle_alpha   90.00
_cell.angle_beta   90.00
_cell.angle_gamma   90.00
#
_symmetry.space_group_name_H-M   'P 1'
#
loop_
_entity.id
_entity.type
_entity.pdbx_description
1 polymer ?
#
loop_
_entity_poly.entity_id
_entity_poly.type
_entity_poly.pdbx_seq_one_letter_code
_entity_poly.pdbx_strand_id
1 'polypeptide(L)'
;QVEAEAPGLEIVAQQTGEFSREKGQQVMEQLLRSNPEITAVYAENDEMALGAIVAIQAAGLDPGEDVKIVSIDGTRNAVQAIIDGDINAVIESNPRFGPLAFETAMNFYAGEEIPENIIISDREYTADNAQAELESSY
;
A
#
# COMPACT_ATOMS: atom_id res chain seq x y z
N GLN A 1 7.34 16.59 8.01
CA GLN A 1 5.90 16.33 8.18
C GLN A 1 5.68 15.14 9.09
N VAL A 2 6.27 13.97 8.79
CA VAL A 2 6.18 12.77 9.65
C VAL A 2 6.56 13.02 11.11
N GLU A 3 7.69 13.67 11.40
CA GLU A 3 8.13 13.94 12.78
C GLU A 3 7.13 14.79 13.61
N ALA A 4 6.34 15.65 12.96
CA ALA A 4 5.36 16.49 13.63
C ALA A 4 4.04 15.75 13.94
N GLU A 5 3.68 14.76 13.12
CA GLU A 5 2.40 14.03 13.22
C GLU A 5 2.55 12.65 13.88
N ALA A 6 3.75 12.06 13.83
CA ALA A 6 4.10 10.77 14.43
C ALA A 6 5.45 10.86 15.16
N PRO A 7 5.50 11.55 16.32
CA PRO A 7 6.73 11.68 17.10
C PRO A 7 7.19 10.28 17.56
N GLY A 8 8.29 9.80 16.98
CA GLY A 8 8.80 8.44 17.19
C GLY A 8 9.03 7.64 15.91
N LEU A 9 8.53 8.11 14.76
CA LEU A 9 8.86 7.57 13.45
C LEU A 9 9.93 8.43 12.77
N GLU A 10 11.00 7.78 12.31
CA GLU A 10 12.08 8.38 11.53
C GLU A 10 12.17 7.69 10.16
N ILE A 11 12.23 8.48 9.09
CA ILE A 11 12.51 7.94 7.75
C ILE A 11 14.03 7.79 7.63
N VAL A 12 14.52 6.58 7.87
CA VAL A 12 15.96 6.27 7.80
C VAL A 12 16.46 6.10 6.36
N ALA A 13 15.58 5.74 5.42
CA ALA A 13 15.91 5.65 4.01
C ALA A 13 14.67 5.76 3.12
N GLN A 14 14.86 6.22 1.88
CA GLN A 14 13.83 6.29 0.86
C GLN A 14 14.45 6.09 -0.53
N GLN A 15 13.90 5.16 -1.30
CA GLN A 15 14.32 4.89 -2.68
C GLN A 15 13.12 4.47 -3.54
N THR A 16 13.17 4.79 -4.82
CA THR A 16 12.12 4.37 -5.76
C THR A 16 12.20 2.88 -6.06
N GLY A 17 11.06 2.19 -5.93
CA GLY A 17 10.86 0.82 -6.41
C GLY A 17 10.13 0.74 -7.75
N GLU A 18 9.92 1.88 -8.42
CA GLU A 18 9.30 1.98 -9.76
C GLU A 18 7.93 1.28 -9.89
N PHE A 19 7.19 1.16 -8.78
CA PHE A 19 5.92 0.41 -8.68
C PHE A 19 6.02 -1.05 -9.16
N SER A 20 7.23 -1.61 -9.17
CA SER A 20 7.53 -2.96 -9.66
C SER A 20 7.89 -3.88 -8.51
N ARG A 21 7.36 -5.10 -8.53
CA ARG A 21 7.69 -6.13 -7.56
C ARG A 21 9.19 -6.47 -7.52
N GLU A 22 9.78 -6.68 -8.69
CA GLU A 22 11.20 -7.02 -8.79
C GLU A 22 12.07 -5.89 -8.24
N LYS A 23 11.75 -4.64 -8.61
CA LYS A 23 12.53 -3.49 -8.18
C LYS A 23 12.32 -3.18 -6.69
N GLY A 24 11.10 -3.35 -6.18
CA GLY A 24 10.78 -3.27 -4.75
C GLY A 24 11.60 -4.26 -3.92
N GLN A 25 11.71 -5.52 -4.37
CA GLN A 25 12.57 -6.52 -3.74
C GLN A 25 14.05 -6.06 -3.74
N GLN A 26 14.59 -5.69 -4.92
CA GLN A 26 15.99 -5.26 -5.04
C GLN A 26 16.34 -4.06 -4.15
N VAL A 27 15.42 -3.11 -4.02
CA VAL A 27 15.58 -1.94 -3.16
C VAL A 27 15.53 -2.35 -1.70
N MET A 28 14.57 -3.16 -1.29
CA MET A 28 14.46 -3.59 0.10
C MET A 28 15.68 -4.40 0.55
N GLU A 29 16.21 -5.29 -0.30
CA GLU A 29 17.46 -6.01 -0.06
C GLU A 29 18.65 -5.06 0.18
N GLN A 30 18.72 -3.94 -0.55
CA GLN A 30 19.77 -2.94 -0.35
C GLN A 30 19.55 -2.17 0.96
N LEU A 31 18.32 -1.76 1.23
CA LEU A 31 17.98 -0.98 2.41
C LEU A 31 18.22 -1.75 3.71
N LEU A 32 17.84 -3.03 3.77
CA LEU A 32 18.12 -3.88 4.94
C LEU A 32 19.61 -4.05 5.22
N ARG A 33 20.44 -4.10 4.17
CA ARG A 33 21.90 -4.22 4.31
C ARG A 33 22.53 -2.94 4.84
N SER A 34 22.04 -1.77 4.42
CA SER A 34 22.59 -0.48 4.83
C SER A 34 21.99 0.08 6.12
N ASN A 35 20.80 -0.39 6.51
CA ASN A 35 20.03 0.08 7.66
C ASN A 35 19.43 -1.12 8.42
N PRO A 36 20.24 -1.86 9.21
CA PRO A 36 19.77 -3.02 9.97
C PRO A 36 18.71 -2.68 11.05
N GLU A 37 18.49 -1.40 11.34
CA GLU A 37 17.50 -0.88 12.29
C GLU A 37 16.11 -0.65 11.69
N ILE A 38 15.88 -0.96 10.41
CA ILE A 38 14.54 -0.83 9.81
C ILE A 38 13.55 -1.73 10.56
N THR A 39 12.53 -1.11 11.16
CA THR A 39 11.42 -1.80 11.83
C THR A 39 10.10 -1.72 11.06
N ALA A 40 10.05 -0.89 10.01
CA ALA A 40 8.85 -0.71 9.20
C ALA A 40 9.17 -0.29 7.76
N VAL A 41 8.31 -0.69 6.83
CA VAL A 41 8.33 -0.30 5.41
C VAL A 41 6.97 0.27 5.05
N TYR A 42 7.00 1.46 4.46
CA TYR A 42 5.87 2.02 3.72
C TYR A 42 6.15 1.85 2.22
N ALA A 43 5.31 1.08 1.55
CA ALA A 43 5.40 0.86 0.11
C ALA A 43 4.27 1.62 -0.60
N GLU A 44 4.62 2.54 -1.50
CA GLU A 44 3.63 3.34 -2.21
C GLU A 44 2.72 2.52 -3.15
N ASN A 45 3.03 1.24 -3.38
CA ASN A 45 2.06 0.31 -3.97
C ASN A 45 2.26 -1.14 -3.48
N ASP A 46 1.23 -1.96 -3.69
CA ASP A 46 1.21 -3.36 -3.28
C ASP A 46 2.28 -4.23 -3.93
N GLU A 47 2.61 -4.00 -5.21
CA GLU A 47 3.63 -4.81 -5.89
C GLU A 47 5.01 -4.62 -5.27
N MET A 48 5.39 -3.39 -4.92
CA MET A 48 6.62 -3.14 -4.18
C MET A 48 6.60 -3.79 -2.79
N ALA A 49 5.46 -3.77 -2.09
CA ALA A 49 5.30 -4.41 -0.78
C ALA A 49 5.51 -5.93 -0.86
N LEU A 50 4.90 -6.58 -1.86
CA LEU A 50 5.07 -8.01 -2.11
C LEU A 50 6.51 -8.37 -2.47
N GLY A 51 7.24 -7.49 -3.16
CA GLY A 51 8.68 -7.64 -3.38
C GLY A 51 9.49 -7.48 -2.09
N ALA A 52 9.13 -6.53 -1.25
CA ALA A 52 9.78 -6.29 0.04
C ALA A 52 9.64 -7.49 0.99
N ILE A 53 8.48 -8.15 1.01
CA ILE A 53 8.25 -9.40 1.77
C ILE A 53 9.33 -10.44 1.45
N VAL A 54 9.59 -10.69 0.17
CA VAL A 54 10.62 -11.67 -0.28
C VAL A 54 12.00 -11.27 0.22
N ALA A 55 12.35 -9.99 0.15
CA ALA A 55 13.64 -9.48 0.62
C ALA A 55 13.81 -9.62 2.15
N ILE A 56 12.74 -9.34 2.91
CA ILE A 56 12.72 -9.45 4.37
C ILE A 56 12.87 -10.92 4.79
N GLN A 57 12.09 -11.82 4.19
CA GLN A 57 12.20 -13.25 4.43
C GLN A 57 13.58 -13.79 4.05
N ALA A 58 14.17 -13.34 2.94
CA ALA A 58 15.52 -13.73 2.52
C ALA A 58 16.62 -13.23 3.47
N ALA A 59 16.37 -12.14 4.21
CA ALA A 59 17.24 -11.66 5.28
C ALA A 59 17.06 -12.44 6.60
N GLY A 60 16.13 -13.42 6.64
CA GLY A 60 15.84 -14.22 7.82
C GLY A 60 15.01 -13.49 8.88
N LEU A 61 14.24 -12.48 8.46
CA LEU A 61 13.31 -11.71 9.29
C LEU A 61 11.88 -12.09 8.93
N ASP A 62 10.97 -11.97 9.91
CA ASP A 62 9.54 -12.21 9.72
C ASP A 62 8.84 -10.91 9.27
N PRO A 63 8.38 -10.81 8.00
CA PRO A 63 7.61 -9.66 7.55
C PRO A 63 6.29 -9.59 8.32
N GLY A 64 5.81 -8.37 8.55
CA GLY A 64 4.62 -8.13 9.36
C GLY A 64 4.84 -8.25 10.88
N GLU A 65 5.98 -8.79 11.34
CA GLU A 65 6.37 -8.84 12.75
C GLU A 65 7.69 -8.12 13.06
N ASP A 66 8.83 -8.63 12.54
CA ASP A 66 10.14 -8.00 12.69
C ASP A 66 10.22 -6.69 11.89
N VAL A 67 9.58 -6.67 10.72
CA VAL A 67 9.44 -5.49 9.86
C VAL A 67 7.98 -5.30 9.51
N LYS A 68 7.36 -4.25 10.09
CA LYS A 68 5.95 -3.92 9.79
C LYS A 68 5.81 -3.39 8.37
N ILE A 69 4.77 -3.77 7.63
CA ILE A 69 4.55 -3.34 6.24
C ILE A 69 3.18 -2.69 6.09
N VAL A 70 3.16 -1.50 5.48
CA VAL A 70 1.94 -0.82 5.05
C VAL A 70 2.07 -0.48 3.56
N SER A 71 1.02 -0.74 2.78
CA SER A 71 0.99 -0.40 1.35
C SER A 71 -0.28 0.29 0.90
N ILE A 72 -0.26 0.78 -0.34
CA ILE A 72 -1.40 1.36 -1.05
C ILE A 72 -1.75 0.46 -2.24
N ASP A 73 -3.04 0.34 -2.53
CA ASP A 73 -3.68 -0.15 -3.77
C ASP A 73 -4.90 -0.98 -3.35
N GLY A 74 -4.72 -2.08 -2.62
CA GLY A 74 -5.82 -2.98 -2.24
C GLY A 74 -6.01 -4.13 -3.22
N THR A 75 -4.93 -4.58 -3.87
CA THR A 75 -4.90 -5.78 -4.69
C THR A 75 -5.19 -7.02 -3.86
N ARG A 76 -5.85 -8.01 -4.46
CA ARG A 76 -6.14 -9.28 -3.78
C ARG A 76 -4.92 -9.95 -3.17
N ASN A 77 -3.76 -9.86 -3.82
CA ASN A 77 -2.52 -10.47 -3.32
C ASN A 77 -2.02 -9.78 -2.04
N ALA A 78 -2.09 -8.44 -1.95
CA ALA A 78 -1.69 -7.74 -0.75
C ALA A 78 -2.68 -7.93 0.41
N VAL A 79 -3.99 -7.96 0.11
CA VAL A 79 -5.00 -8.29 1.12
C VAL A 79 -4.84 -9.74 1.63
N GLN A 80 -4.49 -10.68 0.73
CA GLN A 80 -4.12 -12.03 1.15
C GLN A 80 -2.86 -12.04 2.02
N ALA A 81 -1.85 -11.22 1.70
CA ALA A 81 -0.64 -11.11 2.52
C ALA A 81 -0.92 -10.52 3.91
N ILE A 82 -2.01 -9.74 4.10
CA ILE A 82 -2.48 -9.39 5.45
C ILE A 82 -3.00 -10.62 6.20
N ILE A 83 -3.80 -11.47 5.53
CA ILE A 83 -4.33 -12.70 6.13
C ILE A 83 -3.20 -13.65 6.52
N ASP A 84 -2.17 -13.72 5.68
CA ASP A 84 -0.98 -14.56 5.90
C ASP A 84 -0.06 -14.00 6.99
N GLY A 85 -0.26 -12.74 7.41
CA GLY A 85 0.50 -12.07 8.46
C GLY A 85 1.73 -11.30 7.97
N ASP A 86 2.00 -11.29 6.66
CA ASP A 86 3.17 -10.67 6.06
C ASP A 86 3.02 -9.14 5.85
N ILE A 87 1.79 -8.63 5.77
CA ILE A 87 1.46 -7.19 5.67
C ILE A 87 0.55 -6.77 6.83
N ASN A 88 0.75 -5.59 7.40
CA ASN A 88 -0.06 -5.12 8.54
C ASN A 88 -1.29 -4.31 8.12
N ALA A 89 -1.19 -3.53 7.05
CA ALA A 89 -2.32 -2.77 6.52
C ALA A 89 -2.13 -2.45 5.02
N VAL A 90 -3.25 -2.36 4.31
CA VAL A 90 -3.32 -1.90 2.92
C VAL A 90 -4.42 -0.86 2.82
N ILE A 91 -4.11 0.32 2.31
CA ILE A 91 -5.13 1.35 2.00
C ILE A 91 -5.48 1.23 0.52
N GLU A 92 -6.77 1.15 0.22
CA GLU A 92 -7.22 1.00 -1.17
C GLU A 92 -6.96 2.30 -1.96
N SER A 93 -6.60 2.15 -3.22
CA SER A 93 -6.76 3.17 -4.26
C SER A 93 -7.73 2.60 -5.30
N ASN A 94 -9.02 2.80 -5.08
CA ASN A 94 -10.07 2.02 -5.74
C ASN A 94 -10.12 2.27 -7.26
N PRO A 95 -9.84 1.26 -8.12
CA PRO A 95 -9.80 1.44 -9.56
C PRO A 95 -11.21 1.43 -10.20
N ARG A 96 -12.26 1.14 -9.43
CA ARG A 96 -13.64 0.95 -9.91
C ARG A 96 -14.42 2.27 -10.02
N PHE A 97 -13.74 3.40 -10.20
CA PHE A 97 -14.35 4.73 -10.32
C PHE A 97 -14.97 5.02 -11.71
N GLY A 98 -14.93 4.06 -12.65
CA GLY A 98 -15.48 4.22 -14.00
C GLY A 98 -16.92 4.75 -14.04
N PRO A 99 -17.89 4.16 -13.31
CA PRO A 99 -19.26 4.69 -13.26
C PRO A 99 -19.34 6.15 -12.80
N LEU A 100 -18.60 6.51 -11.74
CA LEU A 100 -18.52 7.88 -11.24
C LEU A 100 -17.95 8.84 -12.29
N ALA A 101 -16.92 8.43 -13.02
CA ALA A 101 -16.35 9.23 -14.10
C ALA A 101 -17.34 9.46 -15.25
N PHE A 102 -18.08 8.42 -15.67
CA PHE A 102 -19.09 8.56 -16.71
C PHE A 102 -20.28 9.40 -16.27
N GLU A 103 -20.76 9.22 -15.03
CA GLU A 103 -21.81 10.05 -14.44
C GLU A 103 -21.41 11.51 -14.41
N THR A 104 -20.20 11.81 -13.91
CA THR A 104 -19.64 13.17 -13.87
C THR A 104 -19.59 13.78 -15.27
N ALA A 105 -19.11 13.02 -16.26
CA ALA A 105 -19.05 13.50 -17.65
C ALA A 105 -20.44 13.81 -18.21
N MET A 106 -21.45 12.98 -17.93
CA MET A 106 -22.82 13.21 -18.37
C MET A 106 -23.45 14.43 -17.71
N ASN A 107 -23.24 14.64 -16.41
CA ASN A 107 -23.74 15.81 -15.69
C ASN A 107 -23.10 17.11 -16.23
N PHE A 108 -21.80 17.07 -16.54
CA PHE A 108 -21.12 18.18 -17.21
C PHE A 108 -21.77 18.50 -18.57
N TYR A 109 -22.04 17.50 -19.41
CA TYR A 109 -22.71 17.70 -20.70
C TYR A 109 -24.15 18.22 -20.56
N ALA A 110 -24.83 17.91 -19.45
CA ALA A 110 -26.15 18.43 -19.12
C ALA A 110 -26.13 19.88 -18.62
N GLY A 111 -24.95 20.47 -18.41
CA GLY A 111 -24.78 21.84 -17.90
C GLY A 111 -24.91 21.95 -16.38
N GLU A 112 -24.80 20.83 -15.66
CA GLU A 112 -24.78 20.83 -14.21
C GLU A 112 -23.44 21.34 -13.66
N GLU A 113 -23.45 21.93 -12.46
CA GLU A 113 -22.23 22.32 -11.77
C GLU A 113 -21.49 21.10 -11.24
N ILE A 114 -20.20 20.98 -11.59
CA ILE A 114 -19.34 19.88 -11.16
C ILE A 114 -18.35 20.40 -10.12
N PRO A 115 -18.19 19.72 -8.97
CA PRO A 115 -17.14 20.05 -8.01
C PRO A 115 -15.75 20.00 -8.65
N GLU A 116 -14.85 20.88 -8.21
CA GLU A 116 -13.45 20.88 -8.68
C GLU A 116 -12.73 19.56 -8.32
N ASN A 117 -13.08 18.99 -7.15
CA ASN A 117 -12.51 17.74 -6.66
C ASN A 117 -13.62 16.73 -6.43
N ILE A 118 -13.45 15.53 -7.00
CA ILE A 118 -14.33 14.38 -6.78
C ILE A 118 -13.48 13.30 -6.12
N ILE A 119 -13.82 12.97 -4.89
CA ILE A 119 -13.08 11.99 -4.08
C ILE A 119 -13.64 10.60 -4.35
N ILE A 120 -12.76 9.68 -4.73
CA ILE A 120 -13.09 8.27 -4.90
C ILE A 120 -13.21 7.64 -3.51
N SER A 121 -14.18 6.74 -3.33
CA SER A 121 -14.34 6.02 -2.06
C SER A 121 -13.37 4.83 -2.02
N ASP A 122 -12.46 4.88 -1.07
CA ASP A 122 -11.47 3.84 -0.81
C ASP A 122 -11.84 3.03 0.45
N ARG A 123 -11.34 1.80 0.54
CA ARG A 123 -11.36 0.95 1.73
C ARG A 123 -10.02 0.95 2.45
N GLU A 124 -10.03 0.46 3.68
CA GLU A 124 -8.82 0.04 4.38
C GLU A 124 -8.92 -1.45 4.69
N TYR A 125 -7.80 -2.16 4.54
CA TYR A 125 -7.68 -3.57 4.87
C TYR A 125 -6.66 -3.72 6.01
N THR A 126 -7.06 -4.43 7.05
CA THR A 126 -6.25 -4.77 8.23
C THR A 126 -6.53 -6.21 8.63
N ALA A 127 -5.80 -6.74 9.61
CA ALA A 127 -6.04 -8.09 10.13
C ALA A 127 -7.50 -8.32 10.60
N ASP A 128 -8.20 -7.25 11.01
CA ASP A 128 -9.58 -7.33 11.51
C ASP A 128 -10.61 -7.62 10.41
N ASN A 129 -10.38 -7.16 9.17
CA ASN A 129 -11.37 -7.26 8.09
C ASN A 129 -10.87 -7.95 6.81
N ALA A 130 -9.56 -8.12 6.61
CA ALA A 130 -8.99 -8.64 5.36
C ALA A 130 -9.60 -9.99 4.95
N GLN A 131 -9.80 -10.91 5.89
CA GLN A 131 -10.42 -12.20 5.61
C GLN A 131 -11.86 -12.09 5.10
N ALA A 132 -12.65 -11.15 5.64
CA ALA A 132 -14.03 -10.94 5.27
C ALA A 132 -14.16 -10.15 3.95
N GLU A 133 -13.21 -9.25 3.68
CA GLU A 133 -13.23 -8.34 2.54
C GLU A 133 -12.35 -8.77 1.36
N LEU A 134 -11.66 -9.91 1.43
CA LEU A 134 -10.79 -10.43 0.36
C LEU A 134 -11.50 -10.56 -1.01
N GLU A 135 -12.79 -10.85 -1.03
CA GLU A 135 -13.55 -10.90 -2.29
C GLU A 135 -13.93 -9.51 -2.82
N SER A 136 -13.83 -8.47 -1.98
CA SER A 136 -14.10 -7.08 -2.35
C SER A 136 -12.84 -6.35 -2.81
N SER A 137 -11.65 -6.88 -2.54
CA SER A 137 -10.39 -6.39 -3.13
C SER A 137 -10.43 -6.51 -4.65
N TYR A 138 -9.53 -5.82 -5.35
CA TYR A 138 -9.48 -5.88 -6.82
C TYR A 138 -8.35 -6.73 -7.39
#